data_AF-A0A967HS87-F1
#
_entry.id   AF-A0A967HS87-F1
#
_cell.length_a   1.000
_cell.length_b   1.000
_cell.length_c   1.000
_cell.angle_alpha   90.00
_cell.angle_beta   90.00
_cell.angle_gamma   90.00
#
_symmetry.space_group_name_H-M   'P 1'
#
loop_
_entity.id
_entity.type
_entity.pdbx_description
1 polymer ?
#
loop_
_entity_poly.entity_id
_entity_poly.type
_entity_poly.pdbx_seq_one_letter_code
_entity_poly.pdbx_strand_id
1 'polypeptide(L)'
;NYLWLAERRGLEIRADTEVTWIQPVDGGYEVTALEGRSPVRWLRRRRVYRAKRVILAGGVLGTVPLLLRLRESPDGLPALSPRVGQDVRTNSEVLMGVISERRDRALSEGIAITSIVKTDEHSSL
;
A
#
# COMPACT_ATOMS: atom_id res chain seq x y z
N ASN A 1 2.64 13.39 12.75
CA ASN A 1 1.93 14.69 12.78
C ASN A 1 1.82 15.37 11.39
N TYR A 2 1.93 14.64 10.27
CA TYR A 2 1.95 15.27 8.94
C TYR A 2 0.55 15.65 8.43
N LEU A 3 -0.44 14.77 8.59
CA LEU A 3 -1.81 15.01 8.11
C LEU A 3 -2.49 16.18 8.82
N TRP A 4 -2.42 16.23 10.15
CA TRP A 4 -2.96 17.34 10.95
C TRP A 4 -2.40 18.71 10.52
N LEU A 5 -1.08 18.79 10.26
CA LEU A 5 -0.45 20.01 9.75
C LEU A 5 -0.91 20.37 8.33
N ALA A 6 -1.15 19.36 7.49
CA ALA A 6 -1.59 19.56 6.11
C ALA A 6 -3.05 20.04 6.05
N GLU A 7 -3.94 19.47 6.86
CA GLU A 7 -5.36 19.89 6.95
C GLU A 7 -5.46 21.37 7.37
N ARG A 8 -4.63 21.81 8.32
CA ARG A 8 -4.55 23.24 8.71
C ARG A 8 -4.05 24.16 7.60
N ARG A 9 -3.46 23.62 6.53
CA ARG A 9 -3.06 24.36 5.32
C ARG A 9 -4.05 24.22 4.18
N GLY A 10 -5.24 23.66 4.43
CA GLY A 10 -6.31 23.52 3.45
C GLY A 10 -6.31 22.21 2.67
N LEU A 11 -5.54 21.21 3.10
CA LEU A 11 -5.71 19.84 2.59
C LEU A 11 -7.10 19.34 2.98
N GLU A 12 -7.80 18.73 2.03
CA GLU A 12 -9.04 18.01 2.29
C GLU A 12 -8.79 16.50 2.30
N ILE A 13 -9.21 15.80 3.36
CA ILE A 13 -9.16 14.35 3.46
C ILE A 13 -10.53 13.77 3.09
N ARG A 14 -10.55 12.92 2.05
CA ARG A 14 -11.72 12.12 1.66
C ARG A 14 -11.55 10.69 2.15
N ALA A 15 -12.00 10.41 3.37
CA ALA A 15 -11.98 9.05 3.92
C ALA A 15 -12.88 8.11 3.09
N ASP A 16 -12.68 6.79 3.26
CA ASP A 16 -13.47 5.74 2.61
C ASP A 16 -13.57 5.85 1.07
N THR A 17 -12.57 6.48 0.45
CA THR A 17 -12.54 6.76 -0.98
C THR A 17 -11.38 5.99 -1.63
N GLU A 18 -11.70 4.94 -2.39
CA GLU A 18 -10.72 4.11 -3.08
C GLU A 18 -10.59 4.56 -4.54
N VAL A 19 -9.39 4.96 -4.96
CA VAL A 19 -9.10 5.24 -6.37
C VAL A 19 -9.07 3.93 -7.14
N THR A 20 -9.86 3.85 -8.21
CA THR A 20 -9.99 2.63 -9.03
C THR A 20 -9.50 2.79 -10.45
N TRP A 21 -9.38 4.02 -10.95
CA TRP A 21 -8.91 4.33 -12.31
C TRP A 21 -8.26 5.70 -12.38
N ILE A 22 -7.25 5.84 -13.25
CA ILE A 22 -6.60 7.11 -13.57
C ILE A 22 -6.35 7.12 -15.08
N GLN A 23 -6.74 8.19 -15.76
CA GLN A 23 -6.50 8.36 -17.19
C GLN A 23 -5.98 9.77 -17.48
N PRO A 24 -5.10 9.94 -18.49
CA PRO A 24 -4.67 11.24 -18.93
C PRO A 24 -5.84 11.97 -19.58
N VAL A 25 -5.94 13.26 -19.32
CA VAL A 25 -6.87 14.18 -19.99
C VAL A 25 -6.10 15.45 -20.36
N ASP A 26 -6.70 16.33 -21.16
CA ASP A 26 -6.04 17.58 -21.51
C ASP A 26 -5.65 18.38 -20.25
N GLY A 27 -4.36 18.73 -20.14
CA GLY A 27 -3.79 19.45 -19.01
C GLY A 27 -3.67 18.69 -17.69
N GLY A 28 -3.89 17.37 -17.64
CA GLY A 28 -3.71 16.60 -16.40
C GLY A 28 -4.27 15.18 -16.42
N TYR A 29 -4.96 14.81 -15.34
CA TYR A 29 -5.52 13.48 -15.12
C TYR A 29 -6.95 13.55 -14.61
N GLU A 30 -7.74 12.57 -15.02
CA GLU A 30 -9.01 12.25 -14.41
C GLU A 30 -8.86 11.00 -13.55
N VAL A 31 -9.36 11.07 -12.31
CA VAL A 31 -9.23 10.03 -11.29
C VAL A 31 -10.63 9.55 -10.91
N THR A 32 -10.96 8.31 -11.25
CA THR A 32 -12.20 7.68 -10.78
C THR A 32 -11.97 6.99 -9.45
N ALA A 33 -12.87 7.21 -8.51
CA ALA A 33 -12.86 6.58 -7.21
C ALA A 33 -14.25 6.07 -6.81
N LEU A 34 -14.27 5.15 -5.85
CA LEU A 34 -15.46 4.65 -5.18
C LEU A 34 -15.45 5.13 -3.73
N GLU A 35 -16.48 5.87 -3.33
CA GLU A 35 -16.67 6.41 -1.99
C GLU A 35 -17.68 5.55 -1.20
N GLY A 36 -17.31 5.19 0.03
CA GLY A 36 -18.15 4.44 0.97
C GLY A 36 -17.49 3.15 1.47
N ARG A 37 -17.98 2.67 2.62
CA ARG A 37 -17.42 1.54 3.39
C ARG A 37 -17.99 0.17 3.03
N SER A 38 -19.00 0.12 2.16
CA SER A 38 -19.63 -1.14 1.78
C SER A 38 -18.61 -2.08 1.11
N PRO A 39 -18.52 -3.37 1.51
CA PRO A 39 -17.69 -4.34 0.80
C PRO A 39 -18.25 -4.63 -0.61
N VAL A 40 -19.55 -4.40 -0.81
CA VAL A 40 -20.21 -4.55 -2.10
C VAL A 40 -19.99 -3.29 -2.95
N ARG A 41 -19.18 -3.41 -4.02
CA ARG A 41 -18.71 -2.27 -4.84
C ARG A 41 -19.82 -1.42 -5.46
N TRP A 42 -20.89 -2.02 -5.97
CA TRP A 42 -21.96 -1.27 -6.64
C TRP A 42 -22.84 -0.45 -5.68
N LEU A 43 -22.77 -0.73 -4.37
CA LEU A 43 -23.38 0.11 -3.33
C LEU A 43 -22.53 1.35 -2.98
N ARG A 44 -21.29 1.44 -3.50
CA ARG A 44 -20.41 2.59 -3.28
C ARG A 44 -20.67 3.67 -4.31
N ARG A 45 -20.53 4.92 -3.90
CA ARG A 45 -20.76 6.07 -4.78
C ARG A 45 -19.56 6.29 -5.69
N ARG A 46 -19.76 6.26 -7.01
CA ARG A 46 -18.71 6.65 -7.96
C ARG A 46 -18.44 8.16 -7.87
N ARG A 47 -17.17 8.51 -7.77
CA ARG A 47 -16.64 9.88 -7.77
C ARG A 47 -15.61 10.03 -8.89
N VAL A 48 -15.54 11.23 -9.45
CA VAL A 48 -14.55 11.59 -10.46
C VAL A 48 -13.89 12.89 -10.02
N TYR A 49 -12.57 12.91 -10.00
CA TYR A 49 -11.76 14.07 -9.68
C TYR A 49 -10.89 14.43 -10.87
N ARG A 50 -10.59 15.71 -11.04
CA ARG A 50 -9.62 16.18 -12.04
C ARG A 50 -8.48 16.90 -11.35
N ALA A 51 -7.26 16.57 -11.74
CA ALA A 51 -6.07 17.16 -11.15
C ALA A 51 -4.97 17.28 -12.21
N LYS A 52 -4.21 18.38 -12.16
CA LYS A 52 -3.02 18.56 -13.02
C LYS A 52 -1.91 17.57 -12.68
N ARG A 53 -1.84 17.10 -11.43
CA ARG A 53 -0.83 16.19 -10.92
C ARG A 53 -1.49 15.18 -10.00
N VAL A 54 -1.06 13.93 -10.08
CA VAL A 54 -1.50 12.83 -9.22
C VAL A 54 -0.27 12.21 -8.57
N ILE A 55 -0.30 12.10 -7.24
CA ILE A 55 0.74 11.45 -6.45
C ILE A 55 0.14 10.16 -5.90
N LEU A 56 0.71 9.02 -6.24
CA LEU A 56 0.26 7.73 -5.73
C LEU A 56 1.03 7.38 -4.45
N ALA A 57 0.31 7.20 -3.36
CA ALA A 57 0.85 6.84 -2.05
C ALA A 57 0.03 5.72 -1.38
N GLY A 58 -0.56 4.82 -2.16
CA GLY A 58 -1.40 3.71 -1.67
C GLY A 58 -0.62 2.51 -1.13
N GLY A 59 0.66 2.68 -0.80
CA GLY A 59 1.57 1.58 -0.48
C GLY A 59 1.77 0.60 -1.65
N VAL A 60 2.49 -0.50 -1.40
CA VAL A 60 2.75 -1.53 -2.42
C VAL A 60 1.44 -2.17 -2.89
N LEU A 61 0.57 -2.56 -1.95
CA LEU A 61 -0.66 -3.30 -2.23
C LEU A 61 -1.74 -2.45 -2.91
N GLY A 62 -1.75 -1.13 -2.73
CA GLY A 62 -2.68 -0.25 -3.45
C GLY A 62 -2.10 0.28 -4.77
N THR A 63 -0.84 0.68 -4.77
CA THR A 63 -0.24 1.39 -5.93
C THR A 63 0.14 0.44 -7.05
N VAL A 64 0.82 -0.67 -6.74
CA VAL A 64 1.37 -1.56 -7.78
C VAL A 64 0.25 -2.23 -8.59
N PRO A 65 -0.79 -2.84 -7.98
CA PRO A 65 -1.88 -3.44 -8.75
C PRO A 65 -2.66 -2.42 -9.59
N LEU A 66 -2.85 -1.19 -9.07
CA LEU A 66 -3.49 -0.13 -9.83
C LEU A 66 -2.67 0.23 -11.08
N LEU A 67 -1.37 0.49 -10.93
CA LEU A 67 -0.51 0.87 -12.06
C LEU A 67 -0.38 -0.25 -13.10
N LEU A 68 -0.30 -1.52 -12.67
CA LEU A 68 -0.28 -2.66 -13.59
C LEU A 68 -1.56 -2.70 -14.45
N ARG A 69 -2.73 -2.59 -13.81
CA ARG A 69 -4.02 -2.55 -14.52
C ARG A 69 -4.15 -1.36 -15.46
N LEU A 70 -3.64 -0.20 -15.06
CA LEU A 70 -3.67 1.01 -15.89
C LEU A 70 -2.74 0.89 -17.10
N ARG A 71 -1.56 0.27 -16.95
CA ARG A 71 -0.62 0.05 -18.05
C ARG A 71 -1.18 -0.85 -19.15
N GLU A 72 -1.97 -1.85 -18.77
CA GLU A 72 -2.54 -2.81 -19.73
C GLU A 72 -3.68 -2.23 -20.57
N SER A 73 -4.20 -1.06 -20.22
CA SER A 73 -5.32 -0.44 -20.91
C SER A 73 -4.89 0.75 -21.79
N PRO A 74 -5.36 0.83 -23.05
CA PRO A 74 -5.14 1.99 -23.91
C PRO A 74 -5.65 3.30 -23.32
N ASP A 75 -6.78 3.26 -22.61
CA ASP A 75 -7.43 4.42 -21.98
C ASP A 75 -6.91 4.70 -20.56
N GLY A 76 -5.96 3.89 -20.08
CA GLY A 76 -5.32 4.04 -18.77
C GLY A 76 -4.02 4.82 -18.87
N LEU A 77 -2.92 4.19 -18.48
CA LEU A 77 -1.58 4.76 -18.54
C LEU A 77 -0.64 3.82 -19.34
N PRO A 78 -0.90 3.60 -20.64
CA PRO A 78 -0.16 2.60 -21.44
C PRO A 78 1.32 2.94 -21.62
N ALA A 79 1.71 4.20 -21.46
CA ALA A 79 3.09 4.65 -21.52
C ALA A 79 3.91 4.35 -20.24
N LEU A 80 3.32 3.72 -19.22
CA LEU A 80 4.05 3.31 -18.03
C LEU A 80 5.13 2.28 -18.38
N SER A 81 6.27 2.40 -17.71
CA SER A 81 7.41 1.51 -17.91
C SER A 81 7.02 0.03 -17.72
N PRO A 82 7.57 -0.90 -18.53
CA PRO A 82 7.43 -2.33 -18.28
C PRO A 82 8.03 -2.75 -16.94
N ARG A 83 8.85 -1.91 -16.30
CA ARG A 83 9.44 -2.16 -14.98
C ARG A 83 8.46 -2.06 -13.81
N VAL A 84 7.27 -1.50 -14.02
CA VAL A 84 6.23 -1.47 -12.98
C VAL A 84 5.93 -2.89 -12.52
N GLY A 85 6.05 -3.11 -11.20
CA GLY A 85 5.74 -4.39 -10.55
C GLY A 85 6.85 -5.46 -10.61
N GLN A 86 8.02 -5.18 -11.20
CA GLN A 86 9.08 -6.20 -11.34
C GLN A 86 9.72 -6.61 -10.00
N ASP A 87 9.94 -5.68 -9.07
CA ASP A 87 10.70 -5.91 -7.84
C ASP A 87 9.85 -5.66 -6.58
N VAL A 88 8.97 -6.61 -6.24
CA VAL A 88 8.18 -6.57 -4.99
C VAL A 88 8.85 -7.42 -3.92
N ARG A 89 9.06 -6.85 -2.72
CA ARG A 89 9.72 -7.53 -1.59
C ARG A 89 8.87 -7.44 -0.32
N THR A 90 8.96 -8.45 0.53
CA THR A 90 8.22 -8.57 1.80
C THR A 90 9.02 -8.11 3.02
N ASN A 91 10.09 -7.32 2.81
CA ASN A 91 11.07 -6.97 3.84
C ASN A 91 11.78 -8.17 4.50
N SER A 92 11.63 -9.38 3.94
CA SER A 92 12.23 -10.61 4.47
C SER A 92 11.89 -10.87 5.95
N GLU A 93 10.71 -10.44 6.39
CA GLU A 93 10.25 -10.69 7.77
C GLU A 93 9.76 -12.12 7.94
N VAL A 94 10.15 -12.75 9.06
CA VAL A 94 9.69 -14.08 9.48
C VAL A 94 9.07 -13.97 10.86
N LEU A 95 7.85 -14.48 11.01
CA LEU A 95 7.20 -14.68 12.31
C LEU A 95 7.42 -16.11 12.75
N MET A 96 8.10 -16.31 13.88
CA MET A 96 8.40 -17.64 14.43
C MET A 96 7.86 -17.77 15.86
N GLY A 97 7.14 -18.85 16.12
CA GLY A 97 6.78 -19.24 17.48
C GLY A 97 7.92 -20.03 18.13
N VAL A 98 8.44 -19.53 19.25
CA VAL A 98 9.40 -20.25 20.09
C VAL A 98 8.67 -20.69 21.36
N ILE A 99 8.63 -22.01 21.61
CA ILE A 99 7.98 -22.60 22.77
C ILE A 99 9.05 -23.23 23.66
N SER A 100 8.94 -23.05 24.97
CA SER A 100 9.83 -23.67 25.96
C SER A 100 9.03 -24.21 27.12
N GLU A 101 9.42 -25.38 27.63
CA GLU A 101 8.88 -25.94 28.88
C GLU A 101 9.42 -25.23 30.12
N ARG A 102 10.49 -24.43 29.95
CA ARG A 102 11.11 -23.64 31.01
C ARG A 102 10.24 -22.43 31.36
N ARG A 103 9.75 -22.41 32.60
CA ARG A 103 8.92 -21.31 33.15
C ARG A 103 9.73 -20.22 33.84
N ASP A 104 11.03 -20.41 34.01
CA ASP A 104 11.95 -19.49 34.70
C ASP A 104 12.52 -18.39 33.76
N ARG A 105 12.11 -18.36 32.49
CA ARG A 105 12.63 -17.43 31.47
C ARG A 105 11.52 -16.61 30.85
N ALA A 106 11.65 -15.28 30.90
CA ALA A 106 10.81 -14.36 30.15
C ALA A 106 11.32 -14.24 28.71
N LEU A 107 10.61 -14.85 27.76
CA LEU A 107 10.92 -14.74 26.32
C LEU A 107 10.33 -13.48 25.68
N SER A 108 9.61 -12.66 26.46
CA SER A 108 8.99 -11.41 26.03
C SER A 108 9.89 -10.18 26.17
N GLU A 109 11.07 -10.33 26.79
CA GLU A 109 12.01 -9.24 27.03
C GLU A 109 13.18 -9.29 26.04
N GLY A 110 13.42 -8.21 25.30
CA GLY A 110 14.51 -8.13 24.31
C GLY A 110 14.15 -7.28 23.08
N ILE A 111 15.09 -7.19 22.13
CA ILE A 111 14.89 -6.43 20.88
C ILE A 111 14.13 -7.32 19.88
N ALA A 112 12.86 -7.04 19.68
CA ALA A 112 11.99 -7.84 18.80
C ALA A 112 12.40 -7.79 17.31
N ILE A 113 12.96 -6.67 16.85
CA ILE A 113 13.42 -6.48 15.47
C ILE A 113 14.91 -6.81 15.42
N THR A 114 15.33 -7.80 14.63
CA THR A 114 16.70 -8.40 14.56
C THR A 114 17.03 -9.53 15.55
N SER A 115 16.03 -10.11 16.22
CA SER A 115 16.25 -11.37 16.94
C SER A 115 16.51 -12.49 15.93
N ILE A 116 17.64 -13.18 16.07
CA ILE A 116 18.07 -14.29 15.21
C ILE A 116 17.91 -15.59 15.97
N VAL A 117 17.22 -16.56 15.38
CA VAL A 117 17.16 -17.92 15.93
C VAL A 117 18.30 -18.72 15.32
N LYS A 118 19.27 -19.10 16.14
CA LYS A 118 20.31 -20.07 15.75
C LYS A 118 19.77 -21.48 15.95
N THR A 119 19.60 -22.23 14.87
CA THR A 119 19.14 -23.63 14.93
C THR A 119 20.32 -24.59 15.08
N ASP A 120 21.47 -24.26 14.50
CA ASP A 120 22.75 -24.96 14.63
C ASP A 120 23.94 -24.01 14.35
N GLU A 121 25.16 -24.52 14.20
CA GLU A 121 26.37 -23.72 13.94
C GLU A 121 26.40 -23.02 12.57
N HIS A 122 25.63 -23.50 11.61
CA HIS A 122 25.64 -23.02 10.22
C HIS A 122 24.31 -22.42 9.76
N SER A 123 23.26 -22.54 10.58
CA SER A 123 21.89 -22.19 10.21
C SER A 123 21.30 -21.20 11.20
N SER A 124 20.77 -20.11 10.65
CA SER A 124 20.08 -19.05 11.39
C SER A 124 18.87 -18.54 10.63
N LEU A 125 17.83 -18.17 11.37
CA LEU A 125 16.57 -17.62 10.86
C LEU A 125 16.32 -16.22 11.44
#